data_AF-A0A1R0WGQ2-F1
#
_entry.id   AF-A0A1R0WGQ2-F1
#
_cell.length_a   1.000
_cell.length_b   1.000
_cell.length_c   1.000
_cell.angle_alpha   90.00
_cell.angle_beta   90.00
_cell.angle_gamma   90.00
#
_symmetry.space_group_name_H-M   'P 1'
#
loop_
_entity.id
_entity.type
_entity.pdbx_description
1 polymer ?
#
loop_
_entity_poly.entity_id
_entity_poly.type
_entity_poly.pdbx_seq_one_letter_code
_entity_poly.pdbx_strand_id
1 'polypeptide(L)'
;MQLPFDVPEWRKIRLMINTDAKNEADDQYAIVHALLTPRFKVKGIIAAQFENSGRLTGRENTMQKSYEEIEKVLSLMGLEGEVPVYAGAEKPLSDEMTPEPSDGAVAIVREALADDPSPFYVIFLGPLTDLASAYLMEPSIADKVKVVWIGGGPYPNGGWEHNLFNDIHAANVVFESPIELWQVPSNVYSTMRVSLAELMYKVKPYGKIGEYLYEQLIDFNNSVKFDSFPKGEMWSLGDSPAVSLLLDDHEHSYELKPAPRITQDMYYVHDQNERMIRVYHFVDPRFTLEDMFAKLH
;
A
#
# COMPACT_ATOMS: atom_id res chain seq x y z
N MET A 1 10.04 -15.98 14.86
CA MET A 1 9.95 -16.23 16.32
C MET A 1 8.56 -15.81 16.77
N GLN A 2 7.91 -16.49 17.72
CA GLN A 2 6.50 -16.24 18.05
C GLN A 2 6.37 -15.08 19.03
N LEU A 3 5.57 -14.06 18.71
CA LEU A 3 5.23 -12.98 19.63
C LEU A 3 4.61 -13.55 20.93
N PRO A 4 4.84 -12.93 22.10
CA PRO A 4 4.40 -13.46 23.39
C PRO A 4 2.87 -13.36 23.61
N PHE A 5 2.12 -12.91 22.61
CA PHE A 5 0.66 -12.79 22.63
C PHE A 5 0.05 -13.39 21.37
N ASP A 6 -1.19 -13.88 21.49
CA ASP A 6 -1.99 -14.37 20.38
C ASP A 6 -3.24 -13.49 20.21
N VAL A 7 -3.69 -13.34 18.95
CA VAL A 7 -4.90 -12.59 18.62
C VAL A 7 -6.04 -13.59 18.44
N PRO A 8 -7.16 -13.46 19.17
CA PRO A 8 -8.29 -14.37 19.01
C PRO A 8 -8.79 -14.40 17.57
N GLU A 9 -9.22 -15.57 17.10
CA GLU A 9 -9.59 -15.81 15.71
C GLU A 9 -10.65 -14.82 15.17
N TRP A 10 -11.62 -14.45 16.00
CA TRP A 10 -12.68 -13.48 15.69
C TRP A 10 -12.21 -12.02 15.61
N ARG A 11 -10.98 -11.73 16.03
CA ARG A 11 -10.30 -10.43 15.86
C ARG A 11 -9.35 -10.42 14.66
N LYS A 12 -9.09 -11.56 14.01
CA LYS A 12 -8.24 -11.64 12.83
C LYS A 12 -9.00 -11.19 11.59
N ILE A 13 -8.26 -10.65 10.64
CA ILE A 13 -8.78 -10.21 9.34
C ILE A 13 -8.02 -10.89 8.21
N ARG A 14 -8.65 -10.99 7.04
CA ARG A 14 -8.01 -11.44 5.81
C ARG A 14 -7.38 -10.23 5.14
N LEU A 15 -6.13 -10.36 4.71
CA LEU A 15 -5.37 -9.24 4.14
C LEU A 15 -4.75 -9.65 2.80
N MET A 16 -4.93 -8.83 1.78
CA MET A 16 -4.03 -8.79 0.62
C MET A 16 -3.27 -7.47 0.60
N ILE A 17 -2.05 -7.51 0.07
CA ILE A 17 -1.17 -6.34 -0.04
C ILE A 17 -0.90 -6.12 -1.52
N ASN A 18 -1.20 -4.95 -2.07
CA ASN A 18 -0.82 -4.54 -3.40
C ASN A 18 0.26 -3.47 -3.30
N THR A 19 1.39 -3.69 -3.97
CA THR A 19 2.62 -2.93 -3.71
C THR A 19 3.49 -2.84 -4.95
N ASP A 20 3.94 -1.64 -5.25
CA ASP A 20 4.97 -1.35 -6.24
C ASP A 20 6.36 -1.47 -5.62
N ALA A 21 6.62 -2.59 -4.93
CA ALA A 21 7.75 -2.82 -4.03
C ALA A 21 9.15 -2.48 -4.55
N LYS A 22 9.33 -2.27 -5.86
CA LYS A 22 10.61 -1.85 -6.44
C LYS A 22 10.64 -0.42 -6.99
N ASN A 23 9.64 0.37 -6.66
CA ASN A 23 9.57 1.77 -7.00
C ASN A 23 10.48 2.61 -6.11
N GLU A 24 10.33 2.50 -4.79
CA GLU A 24 11.16 3.15 -3.77
C GLU A 24 11.68 2.13 -2.72
N ALA A 25 11.72 2.52 -1.44
CA ALA A 25 12.44 1.82 -0.39
C ALA A 25 11.63 1.62 0.91
N ASP A 26 10.34 1.99 0.94
CA ASP A 26 9.47 1.85 2.11
C ASP A 26 8.45 0.72 2.04
N ASP A 27 7.99 0.29 0.86
CA ASP A 27 7.06 -0.84 0.70
C ASP A 27 7.51 -2.09 1.46
N GLN A 28 8.81 -2.40 1.43
CA GLN A 28 9.36 -3.60 2.05
C GLN A 28 9.14 -3.58 3.57
N TYR A 29 9.16 -2.40 4.20
CA TYR A 29 8.87 -2.24 5.62
C TYR A 29 7.40 -2.56 5.92
N ALA A 30 6.47 -2.05 5.09
CA ALA A 30 5.04 -2.34 5.25
C ALA A 30 4.73 -3.84 5.02
N ILE A 31 5.35 -4.47 4.02
CA ILE A 31 5.23 -5.92 3.78
C ILE A 31 5.69 -6.70 5.02
N VAL A 32 6.90 -6.41 5.53
CA VAL A 32 7.46 -7.09 6.70
C VAL A 32 6.58 -6.86 7.93
N HIS A 33 6.11 -5.63 8.15
CA HIS A 33 5.22 -5.30 9.27
C HIS A 33 3.91 -6.09 9.22
N ALA A 34 3.30 -6.19 8.04
CA ALA A 34 2.07 -6.96 7.84
C ALA A 34 2.30 -8.46 8.08
N LEU A 35 3.38 -9.03 7.56
CA LEU A 35 3.71 -10.46 7.72
C LEU A 35 4.03 -10.84 9.18
N LEU A 36 4.62 -9.92 9.95
CA LEU A 36 4.91 -10.13 11.37
C LEU A 36 3.70 -9.88 12.28
N THR A 37 2.55 -9.46 11.73
CA THR A 37 1.37 -9.07 12.52
C THR A 37 0.39 -10.24 12.71
N PRO A 38 0.19 -10.77 13.94
CA PRO A 38 -0.66 -11.95 14.16
C PRO A 38 -2.15 -11.76 13.88
N ARG A 39 -2.61 -10.50 13.80
CA ARG A 39 -3.98 -10.15 13.44
C ARG A 39 -4.28 -10.46 11.97
N PHE A 40 -3.28 -10.50 11.11
CA PHE A 40 -3.48 -10.60 9.67
C PHE A 40 -3.31 -12.03 9.19
N LYS A 41 -4.35 -12.55 8.54
CA LYS A 41 -4.28 -13.73 7.68
C LYS A 41 -3.91 -13.24 6.29
N VAL A 42 -2.62 -13.15 5.99
CA VAL A 42 -2.14 -12.69 4.68
C VAL A 42 -2.50 -13.74 3.61
N LYS A 43 -3.37 -13.35 2.69
CA LYS A 43 -3.89 -14.20 1.59
C LYS A 43 -3.05 -14.11 0.32
N GLY A 44 -2.17 -13.12 0.26
CA GLY A 44 -1.13 -12.98 -0.74
C GLY A 44 -0.71 -11.52 -0.93
N ILE A 45 0.32 -11.35 -1.76
CA ILE A 45 0.91 -10.07 -2.11
C ILE A 45 0.84 -9.92 -3.63
N ILE A 46 0.38 -8.78 -4.11
CA ILE A 46 0.19 -8.44 -5.52
C ILE A 46 1.27 -7.45 -5.92
N ALA A 47 2.07 -7.82 -6.90
CA ALA A 47 3.09 -6.95 -7.49
C ALA A 47 2.44 -5.90 -8.39
N ALA A 48 2.47 -4.63 -8.00
CA ALA A 48 1.90 -3.54 -8.77
C ALA A 48 2.91 -2.94 -9.75
N GLN A 49 2.38 -2.40 -10.84
CA GLN A 49 3.13 -1.59 -11.80
C GLN A 49 3.38 -0.16 -11.28
N PHE A 50 4.43 0.46 -11.80
CA PHE A 50 4.71 1.90 -11.66
C PHE A 50 5.23 2.46 -13.01
N GLU A 51 4.62 2.05 -14.11
CA GLU A 51 5.07 2.26 -15.48
C GLU A 51 5.16 3.74 -15.86
N ASN A 52 4.23 4.60 -15.43
CA ASN A 52 4.32 6.03 -15.77
C ASN A 52 5.56 6.65 -15.12
N SER A 53 5.81 6.38 -13.83
CA SER A 53 7.03 6.81 -13.14
C SER A 53 8.28 6.09 -13.65
N GLY A 54 8.15 4.83 -14.05
CA GLY A 54 9.19 4.02 -14.67
C GLY A 54 9.71 4.66 -15.96
N ARG A 55 8.81 5.08 -16.85
CA ARG A 55 9.16 5.79 -18.09
C ARG A 55 9.95 7.07 -17.85
N LEU A 56 9.60 7.85 -16.83
CA LEU A 56 10.33 9.07 -16.46
C LEU A 56 11.76 8.78 -15.97
N THR A 57 11.99 7.59 -15.43
CA THR A 57 13.26 7.16 -14.82
C THR A 57 14.02 6.15 -15.68
N GLY A 58 13.52 5.80 -16.88
CA GLY A 58 14.10 4.77 -17.75
C GLY A 58 13.99 3.34 -17.22
N ARG A 59 13.05 3.08 -16.30
CA ARG A 59 12.72 1.74 -15.78
C ARG A 59 11.56 1.16 -16.58
N GLU A 60 11.69 -0.10 -16.98
CA GLU A 60 10.68 -0.87 -17.70
C GLU A 60 10.36 -2.15 -16.94
N ASN A 61 9.24 -2.80 -17.28
CA ASN A 61 8.75 -4.03 -16.66
C ASN A 61 8.62 -3.85 -15.13
N THR A 62 8.01 -2.75 -14.74
CA THR A 62 7.98 -2.29 -13.35
C THR A 62 7.23 -3.26 -12.44
N MET A 63 6.13 -3.86 -12.92
CA MET A 63 5.42 -4.94 -12.25
C MET A 63 6.35 -6.13 -11.95
N GLN A 64 7.10 -6.60 -12.94
CA GLN A 64 8.04 -7.73 -12.78
C GLN A 64 9.12 -7.41 -11.75
N LYS A 65 9.62 -6.17 -11.71
CA LYS A 65 10.59 -5.73 -10.69
C LYS A 65 9.99 -5.76 -9.28
N SER A 66 8.73 -5.32 -9.13
CA SER A 66 8.00 -5.44 -7.85
C SER A 66 7.83 -6.90 -7.45
N TYR A 67 7.47 -7.78 -8.40
CA TYR A 67 7.32 -9.22 -8.17
C TYR A 67 8.60 -9.85 -7.62
N GLU A 68 9.73 -9.60 -8.28
CA GLU A 68 11.05 -10.10 -7.86
C GLU A 68 11.47 -9.58 -6.49
N GLU A 69 11.12 -8.33 -6.16
CA GLU A 69 11.40 -7.74 -4.86
C GLU A 69 10.56 -8.39 -3.75
N ILE A 70 9.28 -8.66 -4.00
CA ILE A 70 8.41 -9.37 -3.05
C ILE A 70 8.95 -10.77 -2.76
N GLU A 71 9.29 -11.53 -3.80
CA GLU A 71 9.88 -12.87 -3.65
C GLU A 71 11.18 -12.82 -2.84
N LYS A 72 12.03 -11.82 -3.07
CA LYS A 72 13.25 -11.62 -2.29
C LYS A 72 12.97 -11.32 -0.82
N VAL A 73 12.00 -10.45 -0.51
CA VAL A 73 11.60 -10.14 0.88
C VAL A 73 11.08 -11.39 1.58
N LEU A 74 10.19 -12.15 0.94
CA LEU A 74 9.69 -13.42 1.46
C LEU A 74 10.85 -14.41 1.69
N SER A 75 11.83 -14.44 0.78
CA SER A 75 13.00 -15.29 0.92
C SER A 75 13.88 -14.97 2.11
N LEU A 76 14.12 -13.69 2.35
CA LEU A 76 14.89 -13.24 3.51
C LEU A 76 14.17 -13.51 4.84
N MET A 77 12.84 -13.65 4.81
CA MET A 77 12.00 -14.04 5.95
C MET A 77 11.83 -15.56 6.09
N GLY A 78 12.25 -16.35 5.09
CA GLY A 78 12.02 -17.80 5.04
C GLY A 78 10.54 -18.16 4.84
N LEU A 79 9.81 -17.33 4.11
CA LEU A 79 8.37 -17.50 3.80
C LEU A 79 8.13 -17.81 2.31
N GLU A 80 9.17 -18.24 1.57
CA GLU A 80 9.02 -18.59 0.16
C GLU A 80 7.99 -19.72 0.00
N GLY A 81 7.02 -19.52 -0.89
CA GLY A 81 5.97 -20.50 -1.15
C GLY A 81 4.93 -20.66 -0.04
N GLU A 82 5.08 -19.99 1.11
CA GLU A 82 4.06 -19.94 2.16
C GLU A 82 3.02 -18.85 1.89
N VAL A 83 3.48 -17.69 1.40
CA VAL A 83 2.63 -16.55 1.03
C VAL A 83 2.55 -16.47 -0.49
N PRO A 84 1.35 -16.57 -1.09
CA PRO A 84 1.19 -16.43 -2.53
C PRO A 84 1.61 -15.04 -3.02
N VAL A 85 2.38 -14.99 -4.10
CA VAL A 85 2.69 -13.76 -4.83
C VAL A 85 1.95 -13.79 -6.17
N TYR A 86 1.28 -12.70 -6.52
CA TYR A 86 0.53 -12.57 -7.76
C TYR A 86 1.11 -11.45 -8.61
N ALA A 87 1.25 -11.71 -9.92
CA ALA A 87 1.53 -10.65 -10.88
C ALA A 87 0.29 -9.75 -11.00
N GLY A 88 0.46 -8.46 -10.71
CA GLY A 88 -0.56 -7.46 -10.97
C GLY A 88 -0.62 -7.05 -12.44
N ALA A 89 -1.43 -6.04 -12.73
CA ALA A 89 -1.53 -5.47 -14.07
C ALA A 89 -0.15 -4.92 -14.51
N GLU A 90 0.24 -5.19 -15.76
CA GLU A 90 1.53 -4.71 -16.29
C GLU A 90 1.52 -3.23 -16.64
N LYS A 91 0.34 -2.62 -16.78
CA LYS A 91 0.14 -1.25 -17.28
C LYS A 91 -1.03 -0.60 -16.56
N PRO A 92 -1.09 0.75 -16.52
CA PRO A 92 -2.29 1.44 -16.08
C PRO A 92 -3.49 1.13 -16.98
N LEU A 93 -4.69 1.34 -16.46
CA LEU A 93 -5.91 1.27 -17.24
C LEU A 93 -5.85 2.21 -18.44
N SER A 94 -6.37 1.74 -19.57
CA SER A 94 -6.47 2.54 -20.79
C SER A 94 -7.63 3.55 -20.76
N ASP A 95 -8.69 3.23 -20.02
CA ASP A 95 -9.85 4.07 -19.73
C ASP A 95 -10.55 3.59 -18.45
N GLU A 96 -11.66 4.22 -18.08
CA GLU A 96 -12.38 3.95 -16.82
C GLU A 96 -13.46 2.86 -16.95
N MET A 97 -13.56 2.22 -18.11
CA MET A 97 -14.58 1.21 -18.42
C MET A 97 -13.98 -0.17 -18.71
N THR A 98 -12.71 -0.22 -19.10
CA THR A 98 -12.02 -1.41 -19.56
C THR A 98 -11.04 -1.88 -18.48
N PRO A 99 -11.23 -3.07 -17.88
CA PRO A 99 -10.26 -3.61 -16.94
C PRO A 99 -8.95 -3.96 -17.65
N GLU A 100 -7.85 -3.92 -16.90
CA GLU A 100 -6.58 -4.57 -17.24
C GLU A 100 -6.46 -5.85 -16.38
N PRO A 101 -6.91 -7.02 -16.87
CA PRO A 101 -6.96 -8.22 -16.06
C PRO A 101 -5.56 -8.70 -15.67
N SER A 102 -5.42 -9.17 -14.44
CA SER A 102 -4.17 -9.69 -13.89
C SER A 102 -4.46 -10.83 -12.91
N ASP A 103 -3.43 -11.61 -12.57
CA ASP A 103 -3.54 -12.62 -11.52
C ASP A 103 -3.89 -11.98 -10.17
N GLY A 104 -3.38 -10.77 -9.91
CA GLY A 104 -3.70 -9.95 -8.75
C GLY A 104 -5.18 -9.56 -8.68
N ALA A 105 -5.74 -9.01 -9.76
CA ALA A 105 -7.15 -8.64 -9.83
C ALA A 105 -8.06 -9.88 -9.66
N VAL A 106 -7.73 -10.99 -10.31
CA VAL A 106 -8.44 -12.27 -10.15
C VAL A 106 -8.36 -12.78 -8.71
N ALA A 107 -7.20 -12.65 -8.05
CA ALA A 107 -7.02 -13.04 -6.66
C ALA A 107 -7.90 -12.21 -5.71
N ILE A 108 -8.00 -10.89 -5.93
CA ILE A 108 -8.91 -10.01 -5.16
C ILE A 108 -10.35 -10.49 -5.30
N VAL A 109 -10.83 -10.73 -6.54
CA VAL A 109 -12.19 -11.21 -6.78
C VAL A 109 -12.44 -12.55 -6.08
N ARG A 110 -11.51 -13.50 -6.23
CA ARG A 110 -11.63 -14.82 -5.62
C ARG A 110 -11.70 -14.75 -4.10
N GLU A 111 -10.87 -13.93 -3.45
CA GLU A 111 -10.85 -13.80 -1.99
C GLU A 111 -12.08 -13.04 -1.48
N ALA A 112 -12.53 -12.00 -2.18
CA ALA A 112 -13.75 -11.27 -1.85
C ALA A 112 -15.01 -12.15 -1.92
N LEU A 113 -15.05 -13.11 -2.85
CA LEU A 113 -16.15 -14.06 -3.00
C LEU A 113 -15.99 -15.36 -2.18
N ALA A 114 -14.90 -15.52 -1.45
CA ALA A 114 -14.67 -16.70 -0.63
C ALA A 114 -15.70 -16.80 0.52
N ASP A 115 -16.11 -18.03 0.82
CA ASP A 115 -17.00 -18.34 1.96
C ASP A 115 -16.21 -18.28 3.28
N ASP A 116 -15.82 -17.07 3.68
CA ASP A 116 -15.12 -16.79 4.94
C ASP A 116 -15.72 -15.53 5.59
N PRO A 117 -16.28 -15.65 6.81
CA PRO A 117 -16.94 -14.54 7.49
C PRO A 117 -15.96 -13.51 8.07
N SER A 118 -14.64 -13.77 8.09
CA SER A 118 -13.65 -12.78 8.51
C SER A 118 -13.65 -11.59 7.53
N PRO A 119 -13.60 -10.33 8.02
CA PRO A 119 -13.47 -9.15 7.17
C PRO A 119 -12.28 -9.26 6.22
N PHE A 120 -12.49 -8.88 4.96
CA PHE A 120 -11.44 -8.85 3.94
C PHE A 120 -11.00 -7.42 3.65
N TYR A 121 -9.70 -7.20 3.81
CA TYR A 121 -9.03 -5.94 3.53
C TYR A 121 -8.01 -6.13 2.41
N VAL A 122 -7.89 -5.11 1.57
CA VAL A 122 -6.75 -4.98 0.66
C VAL A 122 -6.09 -3.63 0.93
N ILE A 123 -4.79 -3.66 1.20
CA ILE A 123 -3.99 -2.44 1.30
C ILE A 123 -3.30 -2.19 -0.02
N PHE A 124 -3.36 -0.95 -0.50
CA PHE A 124 -2.71 -0.49 -1.72
C PHE A 124 -1.62 0.51 -1.33
N LEU A 125 -0.38 0.08 -1.52
CA LEU A 125 0.84 0.86 -1.35
C LEU A 125 1.26 1.54 -2.66
N GLY A 126 0.69 1.09 -3.79
CA GLY A 126 0.91 1.63 -5.13
C GLY A 126 -0.37 2.12 -5.83
N PRO A 127 -0.41 2.11 -7.19
CA PRO A 127 -1.60 2.51 -7.94
C PRO A 127 -2.76 1.54 -7.77
N LEU A 128 -3.98 2.04 -7.93
CA LEU A 128 -5.23 1.27 -7.73
C LEU A 128 -5.62 0.35 -8.90
N THR A 129 -4.72 0.13 -9.87
CA THR A 129 -4.96 -0.60 -11.13
C THR A 129 -5.66 -1.94 -10.89
N ASP A 130 -5.09 -2.79 -10.03
CA ASP A 130 -5.64 -4.13 -9.77
C ASP A 130 -7.00 -4.10 -9.06
N LEU A 131 -7.27 -3.11 -8.20
CA LEU A 131 -8.58 -2.94 -7.57
C LEU A 131 -9.64 -2.51 -8.58
N ALA A 132 -9.29 -1.53 -9.42
CA ALA A 132 -10.17 -1.02 -10.45
C ALA A 132 -10.50 -2.13 -11.45
N SER A 133 -9.50 -2.89 -11.91
CA SER A 133 -9.69 -4.08 -12.74
C SER A 133 -10.57 -5.12 -12.07
N ALA A 134 -10.31 -5.47 -10.81
CA ALA A 134 -11.13 -6.42 -10.06
C ALA A 134 -12.60 -6.00 -9.97
N TYR A 135 -12.85 -4.72 -9.68
CA TYR A 135 -14.20 -4.16 -9.61
C TYR A 135 -14.90 -4.12 -10.97
N LEU A 136 -14.20 -3.71 -12.03
CA LEU A 136 -14.75 -3.69 -13.39
C LEU A 136 -15.07 -5.11 -13.91
N MET A 137 -14.28 -6.11 -13.51
CA MET A 137 -14.52 -7.51 -13.83
C MET A 137 -15.68 -8.11 -13.02
N GLU A 138 -15.81 -7.76 -11.74
CA GLU A 138 -16.82 -8.29 -10.84
C GLU A 138 -17.33 -7.22 -9.86
N PRO A 139 -18.32 -6.40 -10.26
CA PRO A 139 -18.84 -5.32 -9.42
C PRO A 139 -19.44 -5.79 -8.09
N SER A 140 -19.84 -7.07 -7.97
CA SER A 140 -20.44 -7.63 -6.73
C SER A 140 -19.45 -7.81 -5.58
N ILE A 141 -18.15 -7.49 -5.76
CA ILE A 141 -17.19 -7.44 -4.66
C ILE A 141 -17.30 -6.17 -3.82
N ALA A 142 -18.02 -5.14 -4.29
CA ALA A 142 -17.94 -3.80 -3.72
C ALA A 142 -18.31 -3.72 -2.23
N ASP A 143 -19.24 -4.54 -1.76
CA ASP A 143 -19.66 -4.63 -0.36
C ASP A 143 -18.91 -5.70 0.45
N LYS A 144 -17.93 -6.38 -0.17
CA LYS A 144 -17.18 -7.51 0.41
C LYS A 144 -15.71 -7.20 0.68
N VAL A 145 -15.22 -6.06 0.18
CA VAL A 145 -13.82 -5.64 0.33
C VAL A 145 -13.73 -4.24 0.94
N LYS A 146 -12.79 -4.07 1.87
CA LYS A 146 -12.42 -2.79 2.45
C LYS A 146 -11.00 -2.43 2.04
N VAL A 147 -10.79 -1.18 1.66
CA VAL A 147 -9.53 -0.76 1.03
C VAL A 147 -8.88 0.35 1.82
N VAL A 148 -7.59 0.20 2.11
CA VAL A 148 -6.73 1.31 2.55
C VAL A 148 -5.77 1.65 1.43
N TRP A 149 -5.78 2.90 0.99
CA TRP A 149 -4.92 3.37 -0.08
C TRP A 149 -3.99 4.47 0.43
N ILE A 150 -2.69 4.25 0.24
CA ILE A 150 -1.64 5.24 0.42
C ILE A 150 -1.51 5.98 -0.90
N GLY A 151 -2.11 7.16 -0.98
CA GLY A 151 -2.11 7.92 -2.23
C GLY A 151 -3.08 9.08 -2.29
N GLY A 152 -2.90 9.87 -3.33
CA GLY A 152 -3.58 11.13 -3.58
C GLY A 152 -3.03 12.32 -2.79
N GLY A 153 -3.22 13.50 -3.39
CA GLY A 153 -2.72 14.77 -2.87
C GLY A 153 -3.51 15.34 -1.68
N PRO A 154 -2.98 16.41 -1.07
CA PRO A 154 -3.61 17.06 0.07
C PRO A 154 -4.96 17.69 -0.27
N TYR A 155 -5.94 17.50 0.59
CA TYR A 155 -7.23 18.17 0.49
C TYR A 155 -7.13 19.66 0.84
N PRO A 156 -7.97 20.52 0.24
CA PRO A 156 -9.03 20.18 -0.72
C PRO A 156 -8.54 20.08 -2.17
N ASN A 157 -7.32 20.50 -2.48
CA ASN A 157 -6.95 20.74 -3.88
C ASN A 157 -6.58 19.45 -4.64
N GLY A 158 -6.08 18.43 -3.95
CA GLY A 158 -5.32 17.36 -4.61
C GLY A 158 -3.94 17.88 -5.02
N GLY A 159 -3.45 17.40 -6.15
CA GLY A 159 -2.14 17.74 -6.71
C GLY A 159 -1.26 16.51 -6.91
N TRP A 160 0.00 16.77 -7.26
CA TRP A 160 0.95 15.71 -7.57
C TRP A 160 1.09 14.70 -6.43
N GLU A 161 0.88 13.43 -6.77
CA GLU A 161 1.13 12.29 -5.90
C GLU A 161 1.51 11.08 -6.78
N HIS A 162 2.47 10.28 -6.33
CA HIS A 162 3.14 9.29 -7.17
C HIS A 162 2.26 8.09 -7.53
N ASN A 163 1.53 7.53 -6.56
CA ASN A 163 0.67 6.38 -6.79
C ASN A 163 -0.52 6.74 -7.67
N LEU A 164 -1.11 7.91 -7.45
CA LEU A 164 -2.14 8.48 -8.30
C LEU A 164 -1.63 8.74 -9.74
N PHE A 165 -0.42 9.27 -9.90
CA PHE A 165 0.19 9.51 -11.21
C PHE A 165 0.37 8.22 -12.02
N ASN A 166 0.60 7.09 -11.35
CA ASN A 166 0.75 5.81 -12.03
C ASN A 166 -0.56 5.26 -12.58
N ASP A 167 -1.74 5.65 -12.06
CA ASP A 167 -3.02 5.34 -12.68
C ASP A 167 -4.20 6.22 -12.18
N ILE A 168 -4.44 7.34 -12.86
CA ILE A 168 -5.56 8.25 -12.57
C ILE A 168 -6.91 7.60 -12.94
N HIS A 169 -6.96 6.79 -13.99
CA HIS A 169 -8.19 6.12 -14.42
C HIS A 169 -8.65 5.11 -13.36
N ALA A 170 -7.74 4.28 -12.86
CA ALA A 170 -8.04 3.35 -11.77
C ALA A 170 -8.50 4.07 -10.50
N ALA A 171 -7.84 5.17 -10.13
CA ALA A 171 -8.27 5.97 -8.99
C ALA A 171 -9.70 6.49 -9.19
N ASN A 172 -10.03 7.02 -10.37
CA ASN A 172 -11.38 7.48 -10.68
C ASN A 172 -12.43 6.36 -10.64
N VAL A 173 -12.15 5.18 -11.22
CA VAL A 173 -13.02 3.99 -11.11
C VAL A 173 -13.28 3.64 -9.64
N VAL A 174 -12.21 3.61 -8.84
CA VAL A 174 -12.30 3.29 -7.42
C VAL A 174 -12.97 4.38 -6.62
N PHE A 175 -12.91 5.66 -7.02
CA PHE A 175 -13.60 6.81 -6.39
C PHE A 175 -15.05 6.98 -6.86
N GLU A 176 -15.47 6.29 -7.92
CA GLU A 176 -16.87 6.21 -8.36
C GLU A 176 -17.62 4.92 -7.93
N SER A 177 -16.89 3.84 -7.58
CA SER A 177 -17.46 2.58 -7.07
C SER A 177 -18.21 2.66 -5.72
N PRO A 178 -18.85 1.59 -5.22
CA PRO A 178 -19.39 1.55 -3.85
C PRO A 178 -18.37 1.06 -2.80
N ILE A 179 -17.13 0.75 -3.19
CA ILE A 179 -16.13 0.12 -2.29
C ILE A 179 -15.85 1.02 -1.08
N GLU A 180 -15.77 0.43 0.12
CA GLU A 180 -15.34 1.15 1.32
C GLU A 180 -13.85 1.51 1.18
N LEU A 181 -13.57 2.81 0.99
CA LEU A 181 -12.23 3.32 0.75
C LEU A 181 -11.75 4.22 1.89
N TRP A 182 -10.55 3.92 2.37
CA TRP A 182 -9.78 4.68 3.34
C TRP A 182 -8.57 5.28 2.64
N GLN A 183 -8.61 6.57 2.36
CA GLN A 183 -7.52 7.28 1.74
C GLN A 183 -6.60 7.89 2.81
N VAL A 184 -5.30 7.63 2.69
CA VAL A 184 -4.24 8.32 3.42
C VAL A 184 -3.51 9.23 2.44
N PRO A 185 -3.74 10.55 2.46
CA PRO A 185 -3.12 11.48 1.50
C PRO A 185 -1.64 11.76 1.79
N SER A 186 -0.93 12.31 0.81
CA SER A 186 0.52 12.55 0.87
C SER A 186 1.00 13.44 2.00
N ASN A 187 0.22 14.45 2.40
CA ASN A 187 0.55 15.27 3.57
C ASN A 187 0.44 14.52 4.91
N VAL A 188 -0.21 13.36 4.94
CA VAL A 188 -0.36 12.51 6.12
C VAL A 188 0.69 11.41 6.12
N TYR A 189 0.76 10.58 5.07
CA TYR A 189 1.69 9.46 5.06
C TYR A 189 3.16 9.90 5.06
N SER A 190 3.49 11.06 4.48
CA SER A 190 4.85 11.63 4.52
C SER A 190 5.33 12.07 5.93
N THR A 191 4.45 11.95 6.94
CA THR A 191 4.80 12.20 8.35
C THR A 191 5.37 10.97 9.06
N MET A 192 5.34 9.79 8.43
CA MET A 192 5.94 8.54 8.93
C MET A 192 7.47 8.57 8.83
N ARG A 193 8.08 9.55 9.48
CA ARG A 193 9.50 9.85 9.36
C ARG A 193 10.32 8.96 10.29
N VAL A 194 11.42 8.46 9.75
CA VAL A 194 12.45 7.73 10.50
C VAL A 194 13.80 8.39 10.25
N SER A 195 14.64 8.43 11.27
CA SER A 195 16.06 8.72 11.09
C SER A 195 16.81 7.46 10.64
N LEU A 196 17.88 7.63 9.87
CA LEU A 196 18.75 6.51 9.51
C LEU A 196 19.40 5.88 10.76
N ALA A 197 19.60 6.67 11.82
CA ALA A 197 20.07 6.19 13.10
C ALA A 197 19.07 5.23 13.77
N GLU A 198 17.77 5.54 13.75
CA GLU A 198 16.74 4.64 14.26
C GLU A 198 16.76 3.31 13.49
N LEU A 199 16.83 3.34 12.17
CA LEU A 199 16.89 2.12 11.35
C LEU A 199 18.15 1.30 11.67
N MET A 200 19.29 1.94 11.89
CA MET A 200 20.54 1.26 12.26
C MET A 200 20.43 0.49 13.59
N TYR A 201 19.72 1.04 14.58
CA TYR A 201 19.61 0.42 15.90
C TYR A 201 18.37 -0.46 16.08
N LYS A 202 17.26 -0.15 15.41
CA LYS A 202 15.96 -0.80 15.59
C LYS A 202 15.55 -1.72 14.46
N VAL A 203 16.27 -1.73 13.32
CA VAL A 203 15.94 -2.58 12.17
C VAL A 203 17.13 -3.44 11.77
N LYS A 204 18.27 -2.83 11.45
CA LYS A 204 19.47 -3.53 10.94
C LYS A 204 19.88 -4.77 11.75
N PRO A 205 19.88 -4.78 13.10
CA PRO A 205 20.40 -5.91 13.87
C PRO A 205 19.52 -7.18 13.81
N TYR A 206 18.29 -7.08 13.31
CA TYR A 206 17.28 -8.14 13.42
C TYR A 206 17.24 -9.05 12.19
N GLY A 207 18.26 -9.90 12.09
CA GLY A 207 18.38 -10.94 11.07
C GLY A 207 18.65 -10.41 9.66
N LYS A 208 18.63 -11.33 8.68
CA LYS A 208 18.90 -10.98 7.27
C LYS A 208 17.91 -9.98 6.70
N ILE A 209 16.64 -10.07 7.11
CA ILE A 209 15.61 -9.14 6.66
C ILE A 209 15.85 -7.73 7.21
N GLY A 210 16.20 -7.59 8.50
CA GLY A 210 16.52 -6.29 9.09
C GLY A 210 17.74 -5.64 8.45
N GLU A 211 18.81 -6.42 8.22
CA GLU A 211 20.00 -5.95 7.50
C GLU A 211 19.66 -5.47 6.10
N TYR A 212 18.88 -6.26 5.34
CA TYR A 212 18.46 -5.92 3.99
C TYR A 212 17.62 -4.64 3.93
N LEU A 213 16.60 -4.52 4.78
CA LEU A 213 15.72 -3.35 4.85
C LEU A 213 16.53 -2.06 5.07
N TYR A 214 17.53 -2.12 5.95
CA TYR A 214 18.43 -1.01 6.22
C TYR A 214 19.30 -0.68 5.01
N GLU A 215 20.03 -1.67 4.47
CA GLU A 215 20.99 -1.45 3.39
C GLU A 215 20.33 -0.92 2.11
N GLN A 216 19.22 -1.53 1.69
CA GLN A 216 18.52 -1.11 0.47
C GLN A 216 18.00 0.33 0.57
N LEU A 217 17.55 0.76 1.75
CA LEU A 217 17.08 2.13 1.98
C LEU A 217 18.26 3.11 1.95
N ILE A 218 19.39 2.76 2.58
CA ILE A 218 20.60 3.59 2.54
C ILE A 218 21.10 3.75 1.09
N ASP A 219 21.15 2.66 0.34
CA ASP A 219 21.57 2.66 -1.06
C ASP A 219 20.64 3.54 -1.90
N PHE A 220 19.32 3.39 -1.75
CA PHE A 220 18.35 4.22 -2.44
C PHE A 220 18.52 5.71 -2.08
N ASN A 221 18.54 6.03 -0.78
CA ASN A 221 18.74 7.38 -0.24
C ASN A 221 20.01 8.07 -0.78
N ASN A 222 21.09 7.31 -0.99
CA ASN A 222 22.35 7.83 -1.54
C ASN A 222 22.36 7.93 -3.08
N SER A 223 21.51 7.17 -3.76
CA SER A 223 21.45 7.14 -5.23
C SER A 223 20.56 8.22 -5.83
N VAL A 224 19.50 8.62 -5.12
CA VAL A 224 18.56 9.64 -5.60
C VAL A 224 19.06 11.06 -5.29
N LYS A 225 18.85 11.97 -6.23
CA LYS A 225 19.18 13.40 -6.08
C LYS A 225 17.96 14.23 -6.46
N PHE A 226 17.14 14.56 -5.48
CA PHE A 226 16.11 15.58 -5.62
C PHE A 226 16.40 16.73 -4.66
N ASP A 227 16.01 17.95 -5.03
CA ASP A 227 16.28 19.15 -4.24
C ASP A 227 15.52 19.17 -2.89
N SER A 228 14.45 18.38 -2.76
CA SER A 228 13.50 18.45 -1.63
C SER A 228 13.49 17.21 -0.71
N PHE A 229 13.75 16.01 -1.24
CA PHE A 229 13.70 14.74 -0.51
C PHE A 229 14.49 13.66 -1.27
N PRO A 230 15.27 12.78 -0.60
CA PRO A 230 15.51 12.73 0.83
C PRO A 230 16.43 13.85 1.33
N LYS A 231 16.44 14.08 2.65
CA LYS A 231 17.28 15.10 3.31
C LYS A 231 18.61 14.54 3.85
N GLY A 232 19.00 13.35 3.39
CA GLY A 232 20.30 12.72 3.71
C GLY A 232 20.31 11.86 4.97
N GLU A 233 19.69 12.29 6.07
CA GLU A 233 19.70 11.56 7.37
C GLU A 233 18.33 11.00 7.79
N MET A 234 17.33 11.08 6.89
CA MET A 234 15.97 10.66 7.17
C MET A 234 15.28 10.10 5.93
N TRP A 235 14.31 9.23 6.18
CA TRP A 235 13.37 8.73 5.18
C TRP A 235 11.94 8.86 5.71
N SER A 236 10.96 8.71 4.82
CA SER A 236 9.55 8.57 5.16
C SER A 236 9.10 7.16 4.81
N LEU A 237 8.68 6.37 5.79
CA LEU A 237 8.07 5.06 5.55
C LEU A 237 6.57 5.22 5.28
N GLY A 238 6.25 5.86 4.15
CA GLY A 238 4.91 6.33 3.79
C GLY A 238 3.87 5.22 3.70
N ASP A 239 4.29 4.00 3.40
CA ASP A 239 3.36 2.86 3.28
C ASP A 239 2.91 2.25 4.61
N SER A 240 3.66 2.50 5.68
CA SER A 240 3.41 1.92 7.01
C SER A 240 2.00 2.17 7.59
N PRO A 241 1.34 3.34 7.37
CA PRO A 241 -0.03 3.57 7.83
C PRO A 241 -1.03 2.54 7.31
N ALA A 242 -0.80 1.96 6.12
CA ALA A 242 -1.72 0.97 5.56
C ALA A 242 -1.84 -0.26 6.47
N VAL A 243 -0.77 -0.58 7.18
CA VAL A 243 -0.68 -1.68 8.14
C VAL A 243 -1.25 -1.26 9.50
N SER A 244 -0.80 -0.13 10.04
CA SER A 244 -1.18 0.29 11.40
C SER A 244 -2.65 0.67 11.52
N LEU A 245 -3.27 1.22 10.47
CA LEU A 245 -4.70 1.53 10.43
C LEU A 245 -5.59 0.27 10.51
N LEU A 246 -5.06 -0.91 10.21
CA LEU A 246 -5.77 -2.18 10.39
C LEU A 246 -5.56 -2.80 11.78
N LEU A 247 -4.62 -2.27 12.58
CA LEU A 247 -4.45 -2.60 13.99
C LEU A 247 -5.36 -1.75 14.86
N ASP A 248 -5.36 -0.44 14.62
CA ASP A 248 -6.23 0.56 15.23
C ASP A 248 -6.60 1.58 14.15
N ASP A 249 -7.89 1.83 13.93
CA ASP A 249 -8.34 2.68 12.83
C ASP A 249 -8.18 4.18 13.10
N HIS A 250 -7.50 4.54 14.19
CA HIS A 250 -7.23 5.90 14.64
C HIS A 250 -8.51 6.75 14.63
N GLU A 251 -9.52 6.30 15.38
CA GLU A 251 -10.77 7.03 15.57
C GLU A 251 -10.49 8.52 15.87
N HIS A 252 -11.25 9.41 15.22
CA HIS A 252 -11.08 10.87 15.24
C HIS A 252 -9.87 11.44 14.48
N SER A 253 -9.12 10.61 13.74
CA SER A 253 -8.01 11.08 12.87
C SER A 253 -8.36 11.10 11.38
N TYR A 254 -9.65 10.91 11.07
CA TYR A 254 -10.20 10.95 9.72
C TYR A 254 -11.56 11.65 9.68
N GLU A 255 -11.95 12.07 8.48
CA GLU A 255 -13.29 12.58 8.18
C GLU A 255 -13.91 11.77 7.04
N LEU A 256 -15.24 11.65 7.03
CA LEU A 256 -15.95 11.21 5.83
C LEU A 256 -16.11 12.40 4.89
N LYS A 257 -15.65 12.24 3.64
CA LYS A 257 -15.74 13.26 2.59
C LYS A 257 -16.40 12.69 1.34
N PRO A 258 -17.17 13.48 0.58
CA PRO A 258 -17.60 13.09 -0.75
C PRO A 258 -16.37 12.75 -1.60
N ALA A 259 -16.40 11.63 -2.31
CA ALA A 259 -15.32 11.21 -3.20
C ALA A 259 -15.17 12.24 -4.33
N PRO A 260 -14.01 12.91 -4.48
CA PRO A 260 -13.80 13.82 -5.58
C PRO A 260 -13.64 13.06 -6.90
N ARG A 261 -13.90 13.75 -8.01
CA ARG A 261 -13.37 13.35 -9.31
C ARG A 261 -11.94 13.86 -9.43
N ILE A 262 -11.05 13.08 -10.04
CA ILE A 262 -9.65 13.46 -10.20
C ILE A 262 -9.39 13.82 -11.67
N THR A 263 -8.84 15.02 -11.89
CA THR A 263 -8.45 15.47 -13.23
C THR A 263 -7.15 14.82 -13.68
N GLN A 264 -6.82 14.92 -14.97
CA GLN A 264 -5.53 14.46 -15.51
C GLN A 264 -4.32 15.19 -14.89
N ASP A 265 -4.54 16.39 -14.36
CA ASP A 265 -3.55 17.17 -13.61
C ASP A 265 -3.54 16.84 -12.10
N MET A 266 -4.23 15.77 -11.69
CA MET A 266 -4.36 15.25 -10.32
C MET A 266 -5.06 16.18 -9.32
N TYR A 267 -5.80 17.18 -9.81
CA TYR A 267 -6.61 18.04 -8.94
C TYR A 267 -7.96 17.41 -8.64
N TYR A 268 -8.49 17.72 -7.45
CA TYR A 268 -9.78 17.24 -6.99
C TYR A 268 -10.90 18.18 -7.41
N VAL A 269 -11.90 17.63 -8.09
CA VAL A 269 -13.18 18.27 -8.40
C VAL A 269 -14.22 17.71 -7.44
N HIS A 270 -14.72 18.56 -6.56
CA HIS A 270 -15.66 18.19 -5.49
C HIS A 270 -17.11 18.16 -5.98
N ASP A 271 -18.00 17.67 -5.11
CA ASP A 271 -19.45 17.70 -5.27
C ASP A 271 -19.97 17.00 -6.54
N GLN A 272 -19.31 15.89 -6.92
CA GLN A 272 -19.67 15.11 -8.10
C GLN A 272 -20.74 14.06 -7.80
N ASN A 273 -20.71 13.49 -6.59
CA ASN A 273 -21.63 12.46 -6.13
C ASN A 273 -21.78 12.50 -4.59
N GLU A 274 -22.71 11.70 -4.05
CA GLU A 274 -22.95 11.58 -2.60
C GLU A 274 -22.13 10.46 -1.93
N ARG A 275 -21.25 9.78 -2.69
CA ARG A 275 -20.44 8.68 -2.16
C ARG A 275 -19.43 9.23 -1.18
N MET A 276 -19.46 8.73 0.05
CA MET A 276 -18.51 9.10 1.09
C MET A 276 -17.33 8.13 1.14
N ILE A 277 -16.12 8.67 1.26
CA ILE A 277 -14.89 7.93 1.55
C ILE A 277 -14.27 8.45 2.84
N ARG A 278 -13.49 7.60 3.52
CA ARG A 278 -12.74 7.98 4.72
C ARG A 278 -11.43 8.63 4.28
N VAL A 279 -11.18 9.87 4.70
CA VAL A 279 -9.95 10.61 4.41
C VAL A 279 -9.23 10.93 5.71
N TYR A 280 -8.03 10.37 5.88
CA TYR A 280 -7.21 10.63 7.06
C TYR A 280 -6.58 12.02 6.98
N HIS A 281 -6.49 12.68 8.14
CA HIS A 281 -5.72 13.91 8.33
C HIS A 281 -4.59 13.73 9.36
N PHE A 282 -4.54 12.59 10.05
CA PHE A 282 -3.47 12.21 10.96
C PHE A 282 -3.37 10.68 11.09
N VAL A 283 -2.17 10.18 11.37
CA VAL A 283 -1.88 8.79 11.75
C VAL A 283 -0.79 8.88 12.83
N ASP A 284 -0.92 8.16 13.96
CA ASP A 284 0.10 8.20 15.03
C ASP A 284 1.41 7.55 14.53
N PRO A 285 2.49 8.33 14.31
CA PRO A 285 3.75 7.77 13.81
C PRO A 285 4.44 6.90 14.86
N ARG A 286 4.31 7.23 16.15
CA ARG A 286 4.92 6.45 17.23
C ARG A 286 4.25 5.09 17.34
N PHE A 287 2.92 5.03 17.32
CA PHE A 287 2.21 3.74 17.33
C PHE A 287 2.58 2.90 16.10
N THR A 288 2.56 3.52 14.92
CA THR A 288 2.87 2.83 13.64
C THR A 288 4.29 2.26 13.64
N LEU A 289 5.30 3.09 13.93
CA LEU A 289 6.71 2.72 13.81
C LEU A 289 7.19 1.82 14.96
N GLU A 290 6.83 2.13 16.21
CA GLU A 290 7.28 1.32 17.35
C GLU A 290 6.64 -0.07 17.37
N ASP A 291 5.41 -0.23 16.88
CA ASP A 291 4.80 -1.56 16.73
C ASP A 291 5.56 -2.40 15.69
N MET A 292 5.96 -1.81 14.55
CA MET A 292 6.81 -2.48 13.56
C MET A 292 8.18 -2.85 14.16
N PHE A 293 8.86 -1.90 14.79
CA PHE A 293 10.19 -2.13 15.39
C PHE A 293 10.13 -3.21 16.47
N ALA A 294 9.09 -3.24 17.29
CA ALA A 294 8.94 -4.28 18.32
C ALA A 294 8.68 -5.68 17.72
N LYS A 295 8.09 -5.75 16.52
CA LYS A 295 7.84 -7.01 15.81
C LYS A 295 9.09 -7.53 15.09
N LEU A 296 10.00 -6.65 14.67
CA LEU A 296 11.37 -6.99 14.23
C LEU A 296 12.24 -7.30 15.46
N HIS A 297 12.31 -8.57 15.89
CA HIS A 297 13.17 -9.02 16.99
C HIS A 297 13.77 -10.40 16.75
#